data_AF-A0A932VCV4-F1
#
_entry.id   AF-A0A932VCV4-F1
#
_cell.length_a   1.000
_cell.length_b   1.000
_cell.length_c   1.000
_cell.angle_alpha   90.00
_cell.angle_beta   90.00
_cell.angle_gamma   90.00
#
_symmetry.space_group_name_H-M   'P 1'
#
loop_
_entity.id
_entity.type
_entity.pdbx_description
1 polymer ?
#
loop_
_entity_poly.entity_id
_entity_poly.type
_entity_poly.pdbx_seq_one_letter_code
_entity_poly.pdbx_strand_id
1 'polypeptide(L)'
;VTVTAKNFVIATGSRAFDIPGFAPDGKNVITSTEALDFTSVPKRLVVIGGGYIGLELGTYLAKVGSQITVLEGTSKLLAAMDQDCVAVVARGLKKRNVNVILEAKAKAYKKTPKGLEITFDTPKGTQSTECDVILVTVGRKPNSDTLDLAKAGLQPNQKGYIDIDKKCRTKVPHIYAIGDVAGGLLLAHKASREGIVAAEVIAGQKSAFDTTIIPAVVFTDPEIATVGLTLAEAQAAGFDAHEAQFPFAALGKALATGESDGFVKVIADRKTHRFLGFHIVGAEASAILGEAGLALEAGIVLEDMALTIHAHPTLPEAMMEAAEVALGHPIHIVTRPARPGAEKTA
;
A
#
# COMPACT_ATOMS: atom_id res chain seq x y z
N VAL A 1 -18.95 -33.34 -6.99
CA VAL A 1 -19.86 -32.70 -7.96
C VAL A 1 -19.06 -32.36 -9.20
N THR A 2 -19.57 -32.65 -10.38
CA THR A 2 -18.95 -32.26 -11.66
C THR A 2 -19.78 -31.14 -12.28
N VAL A 3 -19.13 -30.04 -12.66
CA VAL A 3 -19.78 -28.89 -13.31
C VAL A 3 -19.21 -28.73 -14.71
N THR A 4 -20.09 -28.65 -15.72
CA THR A 4 -19.72 -28.37 -17.11
C THR A 4 -20.06 -26.94 -17.45
N ALA A 5 -19.08 -26.17 -17.93
CA ALA A 5 -19.25 -24.77 -18.31
C ALA A 5 -18.49 -24.46 -19.60
N LYS A 6 -18.93 -23.42 -20.33
CA LYS A 6 -18.24 -22.94 -21.54
C LYS A 6 -16.92 -22.21 -21.21
N ASN A 7 -16.87 -21.54 -20.06
CA ASN A 7 -15.70 -20.81 -19.58
C ASN A 7 -15.54 -21.01 -18.07
N PHE A 8 -14.31 -20.92 -17.58
CA PHE A 8 -13.97 -20.96 -16.16
C PHE A 8 -13.16 -19.71 -15.78
N VAL A 9 -13.41 -19.14 -14.61
CA VAL A 9 -12.63 -18.05 -14.03
C VAL A 9 -12.01 -18.52 -12.72
N ILE A 10 -10.69 -18.56 -12.67
CA ILE A 10 -9.94 -18.95 -11.47
C ILE A 10 -9.72 -17.70 -10.60
N ALA A 11 -10.36 -17.69 -9.43
CA ALA A 11 -10.27 -16.59 -8.46
C ALA A 11 -9.97 -17.12 -7.04
N THR A 12 -9.05 -18.09 -6.93
CA THR A 12 -8.74 -18.75 -5.65
C THR A 12 -7.98 -17.86 -4.66
N GLY A 13 -7.58 -16.67 -5.08
CA GLY A 13 -6.94 -15.67 -4.21
C GLY A 13 -5.55 -16.10 -3.72
N SER A 14 -5.23 -15.71 -2.49
CA SER A 14 -3.95 -15.96 -1.85
C SER A 14 -4.13 -16.30 -0.36
N ARG A 15 -3.03 -16.67 0.30
CA ARG A 15 -2.95 -16.88 1.74
C ARG A 15 -1.62 -16.37 2.29
N ALA A 16 -1.50 -16.24 3.62
CA ALA A 16 -0.26 -15.79 4.26
C ALA A 16 0.93 -16.70 3.91
N PHE A 17 2.13 -16.13 3.84
CA PHE A 17 3.36 -16.92 3.76
C PHE A 17 3.63 -17.65 5.09
N ASP A 18 4.08 -18.89 4.98
CA ASP A 18 4.62 -19.63 6.11
C ASP A 18 6.08 -19.22 6.30
N ILE A 19 6.45 -18.84 7.51
CA ILE A 19 7.86 -18.61 7.87
C ILE A 19 8.35 -19.85 8.62
N PRO A 20 9.49 -20.46 8.22
CA PRO A 20 10.10 -21.54 8.98
C PRO A 20 10.27 -21.17 10.46
N GLY A 21 9.79 -22.04 11.36
CA GLY A 21 9.82 -21.79 12.80
C GLY A 21 8.65 -20.96 13.37
N PHE A 22 7.78 -20.41 12.51
CA PHE A 22 6.61 -19.63 12.89
C PHE A 22 5.36 -20.12 12.14
N ALA A 23 5.17 -21.43 12.06
CA ALA A 23 3.92 -21.99 11.58
C ALA A 23 2.77 -21.49 12.47
N PRO A 24 1.72 -20.85 11.90
CA PRO A 24 0.59 -20.37 12.68
C PRO A 24 -0.11 -21.53 13.41
N ASP A 25 -0.37 -21.35 14.70
CA ASP A 25 -1.09 -22.30 15.55
C ASP A 25 -2.45 -21.74 16.02
N GLY A 26 -2.80 -20.53 15.58
CA GLY A 26 -4.04 -19.85 15.92
C GLY A 26 -4.10 -19.31 17.35
N LYS A 27 -3.00 -19.39 18.11
CA LYS A 27 -2.95 -18.97 19.52
C LYS A 27 -1.70 -18.18 19.89
N ASN A 28 -0.52 -18.79 19.74
CA ASN A 28 0.77 -18.16 20.06
C ASN A 28 1.33 -17.46 18.82
N VAL A 29 1.24 -18.12 17.67
CA VAL A 29 1.60 -17.59 16.36
C VAL A 29 0.35 -17.51 15.52
N ILE A 30 0.02 -16.31 15.09
CA ILE A 30 -1.22 -16.01 14.39
C ILE A 30 -0.95 -15.30 13.06
N THR A 31 -1.98 -15.26 12.23
CA THR A 31 -2.00 -14.49 11.00
C THR A 31 -2.95 -13.30 11.15
N SER A 32 -3.14 -12.53 10.06
CA SER A 32 -4.16 -11.49 10.01
C SER A 32 -5.57 -12.00 10.28
N THR A 33 -5.86 -13.28 10.01
CA THR A 33 -7.19 -13.88 10.24
C THR A 33 -7.55 -13.84 11.71
N GLU A 34 -6.71 -14.41 12.57
CA GLU A 34 -7.00 -14.48 14.01
C GLU A 34 -6.81 -13.11 14.69
N ALA A 35 -5.94 -12.25 14.15
CA ALA A 35 -5.75 -10.89 14.67
C ALA A 35 -7.01 -10.02 14.55
N LEU A 36 -7.92 -10.34 13.63
CA LEU A 36 -9.21 -9.67 13.47
C LEU A 36 -10.32 -10.27 14.35
N ASP A 37 -10.06 -11.39 15.02
CA ASP A 37 -11.03 -12.11 15.86
C ASP A 37 -10.53 -12.27 17.31
N PHE A 38 -9.79 -11.27 17.81
CA PHE A 38 -9.35 -11.26 19.19
C PHE A 38 -10.53 -11.09 20.15
N THR A 39 -10.68 -12.03 21.07
CA THR A 39 -11.65 -11.93 22.19
C THR A 39 -11.15 -11.04 23.33
N SER A 40 -9.85 -10.72 23.36
CA SER A 40 -9.24 -9.78 24.30
C SER A 40 -7.97 -9.15 23.70
N VAL A 41 -7.65 -7.92 24.10
CA VAL A 41 -6.47 -7.19 23.62
C VAL A 41 -5.19 -7.81 24.22
N PRO A 42 -4.24 -8.30 23.39
CA PRO A 42 -2.97 -8.84 23.91
C PRO A 42 -2.13 -7.73 24.55
N LYS A 43 -1.48 -7.99 25.69
CA LYS A 43 -0.68 -6.95 26.36
C LYS A 43 0.60 -6.65 25.59
N ARG A 44 1.25 -7.68 25.03
CA ARG A 44 2.48 -7.56 24.23
C ARG A 44 2.36 -8.37 22.94
N LEU A 45 2.51 -7.69 21.80
CA LEU A 45 2.46 -8.29 20.48
C LEU A 45 3.76 -8.04 19.75
N VAL A 46 4.34 -9.10 19.16
CA VAL A 46 5.39 -8.96 18.16
C VAL A 46 4.79 -9.15 16.77
N VAL A 47 4.99 -8.16 15.90
CA VAL A 47 4.62 -8.22 14.48
C VAL A 47 5.86 -8.55 13.66
N ILE A 48 5.85 -9.65 12.92
CA ILE A 48 6.90 -10.01 11.97
C ILE A 48 6.48 -9.52 10.58
N GLY A 49 7.16 -8.48 10.09
CA GLY A 49 6.90 -7.81 8.82
C GLY A 49 6.27 -6.43 8.98
N GLY A 50 7.00 -5.39 8.59
CA GLY A 50 6.62 -3.98 8.54
C GLY A 50 5.93 -3.55 7.25
N GLY A 51 5.14 -4.46 6.64
CA GLY A 51 4.24 -4.18 5.53
C GLY A 51 2.88 -3.64 5.98
N TYR A 52 1.98 -3.36 5.03
CA TYR A 52 0.69 -2.72 5.30
C TYR A 52 -0.15 -3.47 6.34
N ILE A 53 -0.33 -4.80 6.19
CA ILE A 53 -1.11 -5.62 7.15
C ILE A 53 -0.57 -5.51 8.57
N GLY A 54 0.76 -5.65 8.72
CA GLY A 54 1.42 -5.63 10.03
C GLY A 54 1.32 -4.28 10.71
N LEU A 55 1.47 -3.19 9.95
CA LEU A 55 1.39 -1.84 10.48
C LEU A 55 -0.04 -1.38 10.73
N GLU A 56 -1.03 -1.78 9.94
CA GLU A 56 -2.45 -1.49 10.18
C GLU A 56 -2.90 -2.14 11.50
N LEU A 57 -2.74 -3.46 11.61
CA LEU A 57 -3.10 -4.21 12.82
C LEU A 57 -2.27 -3.78 14.02
N GLY A 58 -0.96 -3.55 13.83
CA GLY A 58 -0.07 -3.06 14.88
C GLY A 58 -0.48 -1.66 15.37
N THR A 59 -0.83 -0.75 14.48
CA THR A 59 -1.28 0.60 14.85
C THR A 59 -2.62 0.54 15.59
N TYR A 60 -3.57 -0.24 15.10
CA TYR A 60 -4.85 -0.47 15.77
C TYR A 60 -4.65 -1.01 17.19
N LEU A 61 -3.87 -2.10 17.33
CA LEU A 61 -3.64 -2.74 18.63
C LEU A 61 -2.87 -1.84 19.60
N ALA A 62 -1.91 -1.03 19.11
CA ALA A 62 -1.26 0.00 19.90
C ALA A 62 -2.26 1.03 20.46
N LYS A 63 -3.22 1.46 19.63
CA LYS A 63 -4.26 2.43 20.06
C LYS A 63 -5.20 1.87 21.12
N VAL A 64 -5.44 0.56 21.13
CA VAL A 64 -6.28 -0.10 22.15
C VAL A 64 -5.49 -0.68 23.32
N GLY A 65 -4.17 -0.42 23.40
CA GLY A 65 -3.35 -0.62 24.60
C GLY A 65 -2.30 -1.73 24.54
N SER A 66 -2.12 -2.41 23.40
CA SER A 66 -1.04 -3.38 23.23
C SER A 66 0.32 -2.70 23.13
N GLN A 67 1.34 -3.29 23.78
CA GLN A 67 2.74 -2.96 23.51
C GLN A 67 3.17 -3.69 22.25
N ILE A 68 3.56 -2.94 21.22
CA ILE A 68 3.89 -3.49 19.90
C ILE A 68 5.40 -3.44 19.66
N THR A 69 5.97 -4.56 19.21
CA THR A 69 7.29 -4.59 18.58
C THR A 69 7.16 -5.08 17.14
N VAL A 70 7.62 -4.29 16.18
CA VAL A 70 7.67 -4.66 14.76
C VAL A 70 9.08 -5.10 14.41
N LEU A 71 9.22 -6.33 13.90
CA LEU A 71 10.46 -6.87 13.36
C LEU A 71 10.36 -6.85 11.83
N GLU A 72 11.05 -5.93 11.19
CA GLU A 72 11.09 -5.79 9.73
C GLU A 72 12.43 -6.30 9.21
N GLY A 73 12.41 -7.26 8.29
CA GLY A 73 13.61 -7.92 7.79
C GLY A 73 14.46 -7.05 6.86
N THR A 74 13.90 -5.96 6.33
CA THR A 74 14.55 -4.99 5.45
C THR A 74 14.90 -3.70 6.17
N SER A 75 15.55 -2.77 5.47
CA SER A 75 15.96 -1.47 6.00
C SER A 75 14.86 -0.40 5.99
N LYS A 76 13.64 -0.72 5.52
CA LYS A 76 12.56 0.25 5.35
C LYS A 76 11.19 -0.36 5.70
N LEU A 77 10.36 0.40 6.40
CA LEU A 77 8.92 0.10 6.50
C LEU A 77 8.24 0.41 5.16
N LEU A 78 7.15 -0.30 4.86
CA LEU A 78 6.30 -0.01 3.70
C LEU A 78 7.12 0.30 2.43
N ALA A 79 8.06 -0.57 2.09
CA ALA A 79 9.07 -0.30 1.06
C ALA A 79 8.50 0.03 -0.33
N ALA A 80 7.24 -0.34 -0.59
CA ALA A 80 6.51 -0.04 -1.82
C ALA A 80 5.79 1.33 -1.82
N MET A 81 5.85 2.09 -0.73
CA MET A 81 5.23 3.41 -0.59
C MET A 81 6.27 4.53 -0.68
N ASP A 82 5.82 5.75 -1.03
CA ASP A 82 6.65 6.95 -0.96
C ASP A 82 7.22 7.14 0.45
N GLN A 83 8.55 7.31 0.54
CA GLN A 83 9.25 7.24 1.82
C GLN A 83 9.06 8.50 2.69
N ASP A 84 8.65 9.63 2.11
CA ASP A 84 8.27 10.80 2.90
C ASP A 84 6.94 10.55 3.60
N CYS A 85 6.00 9.84 2.95
CA CYS A 85 4.76 9.40 3.57
C CYS A 85 5.04 8.42 4.72
N VAL A 86 5.90 7.42 4.47
CA VAL A 86 6.31 6.44 5.49
C VAL A 86 6.96 7.11 6.70
N ALA A 87 7.73 8.18 6.49
CA ALA A 87 8.35 8.91 7.60
C ALA A 87 7.32 9.54 8.55
N VAL A 88 6.16 9.98 8.05
CA VAL A 88 5.06 10.49 8.89
C VAL A 88 4.47 9.36 9.74
N VAL A 89 4.17 8.22 9.12
CA VAL A 89 3.66 7.02 9.82
C VAL A 89 4.67 6.53 10.86
N ALA A 90 5.95 6.45 10.53
CA ALA A 90 6.99 6.02 11.47
C ALA A 90 7.08 6.93 12.70
N ARG A 91 6.90 8.25 12.53
CA ARG A 91 6.78 9.18 13.68
C ARG A 91 5.51 8.90 14.48
N GLY A 92 4.39 8.63 13.83
CA GLY A 92 3.13 8.24 14.47
C GLY A 92 3.25 6.95 15.29
N LEU A 93 3.94 5.94 14.77
CA LEU A 93 4.25 4.69 15.48
C LEU A 93 5.10 4.97 16.73
N LYS A 94 6.15 5.79 16.58
CA LYS A 94 7.02 6.18 17.72
C LYS A 94 6.26 6.95 18.80
N LYS A 95 5.39 7.91 18.43
CA LYS A 95 4.51 8.64 19.36
C LYS A 95 3.62 7.69 20.19
N ARG A 96 3.28 6.53 19.62
CA ARG A 96 2.46 5.47 20.25
C ARG A 96 3.31 4.40 20.95
N ASN A 97 4.60 4.64 21.17
CA ASN A 97 5.54 3.70 21.79
C ASN A 97 5.64 2.34 21.07
N VAL A 98 5.37 2.29 19.77
CA VAL A 98 5.64 1.11 18.96
C VAL A 98 7.15 0.99 18.75
N ASN A 99 7.72 -0.15 19.15
CA ASN A 99 9.13 -0.43 18.97
C ASN A 99 9.37 -1.02 17.58
N VAL A 100 9.96 -0.27 16.67
CA VAL A 100 10.29 -0.75 15.32
C VAL A 100 11.77 -1.12 15.25
N ILE A 101 12.05 -2.37 14.88
CA ILE A 101 13.40 -2.89 14.67
C ILE A 101 13.52 -3.28 13.20
N LEU A 102 14.29 -2.50 12.45
CA LEU A 102 14.61 -2.76 11.04
C LEU A 102 15.79 -3.72 10.93
N GLU A 103 15.94 -4.32 9.75
CA GLU A 103 16.94 -5.35 9.45
C GLU A 103 16.92 -6.51 10.48
N ALA A 104 15.74 -6.79 11.03
CA ALA A 104 15.49 -7.77 12.07
C ALA A 104 14.86 -9.03 11.45
N LYS A 105 15.64 -10.11 11.37
CA LYS A 105 15.18 -11.40 10.85
C LYS A 105 14.77 -12.30 11.99
N ALA A 106 13.47 -12.53 12.17
CA ALA A 106 12.95 -13.49 13.15
C ALA A 106 13.48 -14.91 12.84
N LYS A 107 13.96 -15.61 13.87
CA LYS A 107 14.62 -16.93 13.73
C LYS A 107 13.84 -18.05 14.37
N ALA A 108 13.41 -17.85 15.61
CA ALA A 108 12.69 -18.85 16.39
C ALA A 108 11.95 -18.16 17.53
N TYR A 109 11.04 -18.89 18.17
CA TYR A 109 10.48 -18.50 19.45
C TYR A 109 10.41 -19.72 20.38
N LYS A 110 10.32 -19.46 21.67
CA LYS A 110 10.08 -20.48 22.69
C LYS A 110 9.07 -19.99 23.73
N LYS A 111 8.39 -20.92 24.39
CA LYS A 111 7.55 -20.61 25.54
C LYS A 111 8.41 -20.37 26.77
N THR A 112 8.04 -19.38 27.57
CA THR A 112 8.67 -19.04 28.85
C THR A 112 7.59 -18.88 29.92
N PRO A 113 7.93 -18.86 31.22
CA PRO A 113 6.94 -18.58 32.28
C PRO A 113 6.25 -17.22 32.13
N LYS A 114 6.81 -16.30 31.34
CA LYS A 114 6.26 -14.98 31.07
C LYS A 114 5.50 -14.88 29.74
N GLY A 115 5.31 -15.97 29.00
CA GLY A 115 4.66 -15.97 27.68
C GLY A 115 5.56 -16.59 26.61
N LEU A 116 5.92 -15.80 25.61
CA LEU A 116 6.79 -16.18 24.49
C LEU A 116 8.06 -15.33 24.52
N GLU A 117 9.19 -15.91 24.13
CA GLU A 117 10.41 -15.17 23.79
C GLU A 117 10.74 -15.45 22.33
N ILE A 118 10.83 -14.39 21.52
CA ILE A 118 11.24 -14.47 20.12
C ILE A 118 12.72 -14.12 20.02
N THR A 119 13.46 -14.86 19.22
CA THR A 119 14.87 -14.61 18.88
C THR A 119 14.96 -14.12 17.44
N PHE A 120 15.73 -13.06 17.20
CA PHE A 120 15.91 -12.46 15.88
C PHE A 120 17.34 -11.97 15.69
N ASP A 121 17.82 -12.02 14.45
CA ASP A 121 19.14 -11.52 14.07
C ASP A 121 19.03 -10.07 13.57
N THR A 122 19.97 -9.23 13.98
CA THR A 122 20.16 -7.86 13.50
C THR A 122 21.62 -7.67 13.05
N PRO A 123 21.97 -6.57 12.38
CA PRO A 123 23.38 -6.22 12.13
C PRO A 123 24.23 -6.10 13.42
N LYS A 124 23.60 -5.91 14.58
CA LYS A 124 24.25 -5.85 15.90
C LYS A 124 24.40 -7.22 16.57
N GLY A 125 23.99 -8.30 15.90
CA GLY A 125 23.96 -9.66 16.44
C GLY A 125 22.56 -10.14 16.80
N THR A 126 22.51 -11.35 17.38
CA THR A 126 21.27 -12.01 17.81
C THR A 126 20.71 -11.35 19.07
N GLN A 127 19.41 -11.07 19.05
CA GLN A 127 18.66 -10.44 20.15
C GLN A 127 17.40 -11.25 20.46
N SER A 128 16.76 -10.96 21.60
CA SER A 128 15.45 -11.51 21.94
C SER A 128 14.50 -10.45 22.51
N THR A 129 13.20 -10.69 22.37
CA THR A 129 12.16 -9.92 23.04
C THR A 129 11.03 -10.82 23.52
N GLU A 130 10.41 -10.46 24.65
CA GLU A 130 9.25 -11.17 25.17
C GLU A 130 7.95 -10.65 24.55
N CYS A 131 6.97 -11.53 24.37
CA CYS A 131 5.62 -11.18 23.93
C CYS A 131 4.58 -12.21 24.42
N ASP A 132 3.30 -11.90 24.24
CA ASP A 132 2.21 -12.83 24.54
C ASP A 132 1.74 -13.53 23.25
N VAL A 133 1.78 -12.81 22.12
CA VAL A 133 1.34 -13.29 20.80
C VAL A 133 2.32 -12.79 19.72
N ILE A 134 2.50 -13.59 18.68
CA ILE A 134 3.30 -13.28 17.50
C ILE A 134 2.37 -13.22 16.28
N LEU A 135 2.32 -12.07 15.62
CA LEU A 135 1.59 -11.85 14.37
C LEU A 135 2.55 -11.95 13.18
N VAL A 136 2.28 -12.87 12.25
CA VAL A 136 3.08 -13.07 11.03
C VAL A 136 2.42 -12.37 9.84
N THR A 137 3.10 -11.37 9.27
CA THR A 137 2.59 -10.51 8.17
C THR A 137 3.64 -10.25 7.09
N VAL A 138 4.47 -11.23 6.74
CA VAL A 138 5.58 -11.09 5.77
C VAL A 138 5.18 -11.21 4.30
N GLY A 139 3.87 -11.15 4.01
CA GLY A 139 3.33 -11.21 2.66
C GLY A 139 2.42 -12.41 2.42
N ARG A 140 2.06 -12.61 1.14
CA ARG A 140 1.03 -13.55 0.70
C ARG A 140 1.52 -14.37 -0.48
N LYS A 141 1.08 -15.63 -0.57
CA LYS A 141 1.32 -16.55 -1.69
C LYS A 141 0.01 -16.91 -2.41
N PRO A 142 0.02 -17.05 -3.75
CA PRO A 142 -1.18 -17.43 -4.50
C PRO A 142 -1.67 -18.83 -4.14
N ASN A 143 -2.98 -19.05 -4.19
CA ASN A 143 -3.63 -20.36 -3.98
C ASN A 143 -3.72 -21.15 -5.30
N SER A 144 -2.63 -21.19 -6.07
CA SER A 144 -2.56 -21.98 -7.31
C SER A 144 -2.35 -23.47 -7.03
N ASP A 145 -1.72 -23.79 -5.90
CA ASP A 145 -1.45 -25.14 -5.43
C ASP A 145 -2.67 -25.87 -4.84
N THR A 146 -3.78 -25.16 -4.64
CA THR A 146 -5.06 -25.76 -4.24
C THR A 146 -5.82 -26.35 -5.44
N LEU A 147 -5.25 -26.27 -6.65
CA LEU A 147 -5.87 -26.71 -7.90
C LEU A 147 -4.96 -27.71 -8.62
N ASP A 148 -5.57 -28.68 -9.30
CA ASP A 148 -4.86 -29.57 -10.24
C ASP A 148 -4.73 -28.87 -11.62
N LEU A 149 -3.92 -27.81 -11.65
CA LEU A 149 -3.72 -26.98 -12.85
C LEU A 149 -3.21 -27.79 -14.04
N ALA A 150 -2.41 -28.84 -13.78
CA ALA A 150 -1.86 -29.71 -14.82
C ALA A 150 -2.96 -30.42 -15.61
N LYS A 151 -4.03 -30.90 -14.94
CA LYS A 151 -5.21 -31.47 -15.64
C LYS A 151 -5.96 -30.45 -16.50
N ALA A 152 -5.88 -29.17 -16.16
CA ALA A 152 -6.41 -28.08 -16.97
C ALA A 152 -5.43 -27.59 -18.06
N GLY A 153 -4.26 -28.23 -18.20
CA GLY A 153 -3.21 -27.82 -19.14
C GLY A 153 -2.44 -26.57 -18.70
N LEU A 154 -2.62 -26.09 -17.47
CA LEU A 154 -1.99 -24.91 -16.90
C LEU A 154 -0.84 -25.27 -15.95
N GLN A 155 0.08 -24.33 -15.76
CA GLN A 155 1.14 -24.43 -14.76
C GLN A 155 1.37 -23.03 -14.17
N PRO A 156 1.63 -22.92 -12.86
CA PRO A 156 2.02 -21.65 -12.28
C PRO A 156 3.43 -21.26 -12.75
N ASN A 157 3.71 -19.95 -12.78
CA ASN A 157 5.05 -19.44 -13.03
C ASN A 157 5.99 -19.67 -11.83
N GLN A 158 7.24 -19.23 -11.93
CA GLN A 158 8.26 -19.42 -10.88
C GLN A 158 7.88 -18.83 -9.52
N LYS A 159 6.99 -17.84 -9.48
CA LYS A 159 6.49 -17.20 -8.25
C LYS A 159 5.17 -17.81 -7.77
N GLY A 160 4.65 -18.83 -8.45
CA GLY A 160 3.41 -19.51 -8.10
C GLY A 160 2.15 -18.92 -8.72
N TYR A 161 2.22 -17.86 -9.53
CA TYR A 161 1.03 -17.22 -10.12
C TYR A 161 0.61 -17.87 -11.44
N ILE A 162 -0.66 -17.74 -11.80
CA ILE A 162 -1.17 -18.14 -13.11
C ILE A 162 -0.98 -16.97 -14.08
N ASP A 163 -0.18 -17.16 -15.13
CA ASP A 163 0.05 -16.12 -16.14
C ASP A 163 -1.23 -15.84 -16.94
N ILE A 164 -1.52 -14.56 -17.14
CA ILE A 164 -2.67 -14.04 -17.89
C ILE A 164 -2.26 -12.94 -18.87
N ASP A 165 -3.04 -12.78 -19.93
CA ASP A 165 -2.96 -11.60 -20.80
C ASP A 165 -3.80 -10.42 -20.24
N LYS A 166 -3.80 -9.28 -20.95
CA LYS A 166 -4.62 -8.10 -20.59
C LYS A 166 -6.13 -8.38 -20.58
N LYS A 167 -6.60 -9.49 -21.14
CA LYS A 167 -8.01 -9.91 -21.12
C LYS A 167 -8.29 -10.90 -19.98
N CYS A 168 -7.36 -11.02 -19.03
CA CYS A 168 -7.39 -11.97 -17.93
C CYS A 168 -7.41 -13.44 -18.37
N ARG A 169 -7.04 -13.71 -19.63
CA ARG A 169 -7.10 -15.07 -20.21
C ARG A 169 -5.78 -15.79 -19.97
N THR A 170 -5.88 -17.05 -19.58
CA THR A 170 -4.71 -17.93 -19.47
C THR A 170 -4.28 -18.44 -20.85
N LYS A 171 -3.22 -19.26 -20.93
CA LYS A 171 -2.85 -19.94 -22.18
C LYS A 171 -3.92 -20.93 -22.70
N VAL A 172 -4.90 -21.31 -21.87
CA VAL A 172 -6.03 -22.15 -22.27
C VAL A 172 -7.22 -21.25 -22.58
N PRO A 173 -7.73 -21.18 -23.83
CA PRO A 173 -8.59 -20.08 -24.28
C PRO A 173 -9.89 -19.84 -23.52
N HIS A 174 -10.45 -20.88 -22.90
CA HIS A 174 -11.72 -20.84 -22.16
C HIS A 174 -11.50 -20.75 -20.64
N ILE A 175 -10.25 -20.59 -20.18
CA ILE A 175 -9.89 -20.45 -18.77
C ILE A 175 -9.26 -19.08 -18.55
N TYR A 176 -9.81 -18.35 -17.57
CA TYR A 176 -9.37 -17.04 -17.12
C TYR A 176 -8.84 -17.16 -15.70
N ALA A 177 -8.01 -16.21 -15.26
CA ALA A 177 -7.60 -16.07 -13.87
C ALA A 177 -7.58 -14.59 -13.47
N ILE A 178 -7.95 -14.29 -12.23
CA ILE A 178 -8.07 -12.91 -11.73
C ILE A 178 -7.58 -12.79 -10.29
N GLY A 179 -7.29 -11.57 -9.86
CA GLY A 179 -6.90 -11.23 -8.51
C GLY A 179 -5.57 -11.84 -8.12
N ASP A 180 -5.41 -12.16 -6.83
CA ASP A 180 -4.11 -12.50 -6.28
C ASP A 180 -3.47 -13.75 -6.89
N VAL A 181 -4.27 -14.73 -7.34
CA VAL A 181 -3.73 -15.94 -7.97
C VAL A 181 -3.06 -15.65 -9.32
N ALA A 182 -3.42 -14.52 -9.95
CA ALA A 182 -2.85 -14.04 -11.20
C ALA A 182 -1.70 -13.03 -11.01
N GLY A 183 -1.33 -12.71 -9.77
CA GLY A 183 -0.19 -11.84 -9.45
C GLY A 183 -0.46 -10.36 -9.70
N GLY A 184 0.61 -9.58 -9.93
CA GLY A 184 0.56 -8.12 -9.97
C GLY A 184 0.41 -7.50 -8.58
N LEU A 185 -0.33 -6.40 -8.47
CA LEU A 185 -0.72 -5.84 -7.17
C LEU A 185 -1.82 -6.71 -6.54
N LEU A 186 -1.59 -7.14 -5.30
CA LEU A 186 -2.51 -7.98 -4.55
C LEU A 186 -3.54 -7.12 -3.79
N LEU A 187 -4.47 -6.54 -4.54
CA LEU A 187 -5.45 -5.57 -4.05
C LEU A 187 -6.87 -5.96 -4.47
N ALA A 188 -7.84 -5.72 -3.58
CA ALA A 188 -9.23 -6.12 -3.79
C ALA A 188 -9.85 -5.46 -5.04
N HIS A 189 -9.71 -4.14 -5.18
CA HIS A 189 -10.24 -3.38 -6.32
C HIS A 189 -9.57 -3.75 -7.65
N LYS A 190 -8.29 -4.12 -7.64
CA LYS A 190 -7.61 -4.71 -8.81
C LYS A 190 -8.28 -6.04 -9.19
N ALA A 191 -8.47 -6.95 -8.23
CA ALA A 191 -9.12 -8.24 -8.46
C ALA A 191 -10.56 -8.08 -8.98
N SER A 192 -11.33 -7.15 -8.41
CA SER A 192 -12.69 -6.83 -8.88
C SER A 192 -12.70 -6.32 -10.31
N ARG A 193 -11.77 -5.41 -10.67
CA ARG A 193 -11.68 -4.88 -12.03
C ARG A 193 -11.27 -5.94 -13.04
N GLU A 194 -10.32 -6.82 -12.70
CA GLU A 194 -9.99 -7.99 -13.53
C GLU A 194 -11.18 -8.94 -13.71
N GLY A 195 -11.98 -9.15 -12.66
CA GLY A 195 -13.22 -9.93 -12.74
C GLY A 195 -14.23 -9.34 -13.71
N ILE A 196 -14.40 -8.01 -13.70
CA ILE A 196 -15.24 -7.29 -14.67
C ILE A 196 -14.70 -7.48 -16.09
N VAL A 197 -13.39 -7.28 -16.30
CA VAL A 197 -12.75 -7.48 -17.62
C VAL A 197 -12.96 -8.91 -18.13
N ALA A 198 -12.73 -9.92 -17.29
CA ALA A 198 -12.94 -11.32 -17.66
C ALA A 198 -14.40 -11.58 -18.06
N ALA A 199 -15.36 -11.07 -17.29
CA ALA A 199 -16.79 -11.21 -17.59
C ALA A 199 -17.18 -10.53 -18.91
N GLU A 200 -16.71 -9.30 -19.15
CA GLU A 200 -16.92 -8.55 -20.39
C GLU A 200 -16.34 -9.30 -21.60
N VAL A 201 -15.12 -9.81 -21.48
CA VAL A 201 -14.46 -10.60 -22.53
C VAL A 201 -15.23 -11.91 -22.82
N ILE A 202 -15.68 -12.61 -21.79
CA ILE A 202 -16.53 -13.81 -21.93
C ILE A 202 -17.84 -13.49 -22.64
N ALA A 203 -18.42 -12.31 -22.37
CA ALA A 203 -19.62 -11.81 -23.03
C ALA A 203 -19.39 -11.31 -24.47
N GLY A 204 -18.15 -11.36 -24.98
CA GLY A 204 -17.79 -10.93 -26.33
C GLY A 204 -17.54 -9.42 -26.47
N GLN A 205 -17.46 -8.69 -25.36
CA GLN A 205 -17.14 -7.26 -25.39
C GLN A 205 -15.64 -7.02 -25.60
N LYS A 206 -15.32 -5.83 -26.14
CA LYS A 206 -13.93 -5.37 -26.28
C LYS A 206 -13.47 -4.76 -24.95
N SER A 207 -12.95 -5.61 -24.07
CA SER A 207 -12.42 -5.20 -22.76
C SER A 207 -10.97 -5.68 -22.56
N ALA A 208 -10.22 -4.92 -21.78
CA ALA A 208 -8.86 -5.20 -21.36
C ALA A 208 -8.57 -4.50 -20.02
N PHE A 209 -7.67 -5.08 -19.23
CA PHE A 209 -7.03 -4.45 -18.10
C PHE A 209 -5.76 -3.76 -18.61
N ASP A 210 -5.88 -2.49 -19.01
CA ASP A 210 -4.82 -1.70 -19.62
C ASP A 210 -4.44 -0.43 -18.83
N THR A 211 -5.15 -0.12 -17.74
CA THR A 211 -4.76 0.96 -16.83
C THR A 211 -3.54 0.59 -15.99
N THR A 212 -2.66 1.57 -15.80
CA THR A 212 -1.55 1.53 -14.84
C THR A 212 -1.88 2.31 -13.56
N ILE A 213 -3.05 2.95 -13.51
CA ILE A 213 -3.49 3.81 -12.41
C ILE A 213 -4.29 2.95 -11.42
N ILE A 214 -3.57 2.27 -10.53
CA ILE A 214 -4.18 1.48 -9.46
C ILE A 214 -3.86 2.18 -8.13
N PRO A 215 -4.86 2.71 -7.40
CA PRO A 215 -4.61 3.32 -6.11
C PRO A 215 -4.15 2.26 -5.10
N ALA A 216 -3.24 2.64 -4.21
CA ALA A 216 -2.81 1.84 -3.07
C ALA A 216 -3.04 2.62 -1.79
N VAL A 217 -3.55 1.95 -0.76
CA VAL A 217 -3.87 2.57 0.52
C VAL A 217 -3.33 1.70 1.65
N VAL A 218 -2.76 2.34 2.66
CA VAL A 218 -2.36 1.74 3.93
C VAL A 218 -3.13 2.46 5.03
N PHE A 219 -4.03 1.74 5.70
CA PHE A 219 -4.94 2.28 6.72
C PHE A 219 -4.29 2.36 8.11
N THR A 220 -3.05 2.84 8.15
CA THR A 220 -2.38 3.26 9.39
C THR A 220 -3.00 4.55 9.93
N ASP A 221 -2.47 5.04 11.04
CA ASP A 221 -2.87 6.33 11.61
C ASP A 221 -1.63 7.23 11.78
N PRO A 222 -1.39 8.19 10.85
CA PRO A 222 -2.27 8.55 9.73
C PRO A 222 -2.29 7.54 8.57
N GLU A 223 -3.30 7.66 7.69
CA GLU A 223 -3.40 6.85 6.46
C GLU A 223 -2.31 7.26 5.47
N ILE A 224 -1.90 6.33 4.61
CA ILE A 224 -1.15 6.63 3.37
C ILE A 224 -2.02 6.21 2.20
N ALA A 225 -2.14 7.06 1.19
CA ALA A 225 -2.87 6.79 -0.03
C ALA A 225 -2.06 7.29 -1.24
N THR A 226 -1.79 6.43 -2.20
CA THR A 226 -0.96 6.74 -3.37
C THR A 226 -1.59 6.27 -4.67
N VAL A 227 -1.34 6.99 -5.75
CA VAL A 227 -1.74 6.60 -7.10
C VAL A 227 -0.78 7.20 -8.12
N GLY A 228 -0.41 6.43 -9.16
CA GLY A 228 0.55 6.85 -10.16
C GLY A 228 2.01 6.69 -9.72
N LEU A 229 2.90 7.46 -10.33
CA LEU A 229 4.35 7.32 -10.19
C LEU A 229 4.90 8.09 -8.98
N THR A 230 5.94 7.55 -8.36
CA THR A 230 6.88 8.33 -7.53
C THR A 230 7.75 9.23 -8.40
N LEU A 231 8.41 10.23 -7.81
CA LEU A 231 9.37 11.07 -8.54
C LEU A 231 10.47 10.25 -9.23
N ALA A 232 11.02 9.25 -8.52
CA ALA A 232 12.07 8.39 -9.05
C ALA A 232 11.58 7.53 -10.23
N GLU A 233 10.36 6.99 -10.15
CA GLU A 233 9.76 6.23 -11.25
C GLU A 233 9.44 7.12 -12.45
N ALA A 234 8.93 8.33 -12.22
CA ALA A 234 8.66 9.31 -13.27
C ALA A 234 9.94 9.72 -14.02
N GLN A 235 11.01 10.01 -13.28
CA GLN A 235 12.31 10.33 -13.88
C GLN A 235 12.91 9.12 -14.63
N ALA A 236 12.80 7.90 -14.07
CA ALA A 236 13.23 6.68 -14.74
C ALA A 236 12.43 6.37 -16.02
N ALA A 237 11.15 6.80 -16.07
CA ALA A 237 10.31 6.72 -17.26
C ALA A 237 10.60 7.83 -18.30
N GLY A 238 11.53 8.75 -18.02
CA GLY A 238 11.98 9.79 -18.97
C GLY A 238 11.18 11.09 -18.93
N PHE A 239 10.31 11.28 -17.94
CA PHE A 239 9.61 12.56 -17.74
C PHE A 239 10.56 13.61 -17.14
N ASP A 240 10.33 14.88 -17.48
CA ASP A 240 10.96 16.01 -16.79
C ASP A 240 10.17 16.28 -15.51
N ALA A 241 10.22 15.32 -14.58
CA ALA A 241 9.32 15.28 -13.44
C ALA A 241 9.84 16.11 -12.25
N HIS A 242 8.90 16.68 -11.52
CA HIS A 242 9.12 17.37 -10.26
C HIS A 242 8.04 17.02 -9.24
N GLU A 243 8.36 17.23 -7.97
CA GLU A 243 7.41 17.05 -6.87
C GLU A 243 7.11 18.39 -6.20
N ALA A 244 5.89 18.50 -5.68
CA ALA A 244 5.44 19.60 -4.85
C ALA A 244 4.59 19.06 -3.71
N GLN A 245 4.58 19.75 -2.56
CA GLN A 245 3.93 19.28 -1.36
C GLN A 245 3.22 20.41 -0.63
N PHE A 246 1.98 20.14 -0.18
CA PHE A 246 1.24 21.00 0.73
C PHE A 246 0.98 20.29 2.07
N PRO A 247 1.44 20.84 3.21
CA PRO A 247 1.29 20.21 4.52
C PRO A 247 -0.12 20.41 5.10
N PHE A 248 -0.68 19.37 5.71
CA PHE A 248 -1.93 19.48 6.48
C PHE A 248 -1.83 20.42 7.68
N ALA A 249 -0.62 20.70 8.16
CA ALA A 249 -0.39 21.72 9.19
C ALA A 249 -0.71 23.16 8.74
N ALA A 250 -0.79 23.42 7.43
CA ALA A 250 -1.23 24.70 6.88
C ALA A 250 -2.71 24.69 6.45
N LEU A 251 -3.43 23.58 6.66
CA LEU A 251 -4.80 23.42 6.21
C LEU A 251 -5.81 23.67 7.34
N GLY A 252 -6.69 24.66 7.16
CA GLY A 252 -7.66 25.06 8.18
C GLY A 252 -8.55 23.92 8.68
N LYS A 253 -9.02 23.04 7.77
CA LYS A 253 -9.84 21.87 8.15
C LYS A 253 -9.08 20.89 9.04
N ALA A 254 -7.84 20.55 8.68
CA ALA A 254 -7.02 19.62 9.44
C ALA A 254 -6.65 20.17 10.83
N LEU A 255 -6.41 21.48 10.94
CA LEU A 255 -6.23 22.15 12.23
C LEU A 255 -7.51 22.08 13.07
N ALA A 256 -8.68 22.31 12.46
CA ALA A 256 -9.96 22.30 13.16
C ALA A 256 -10.35 20.90 13.69
N THR A 257 -9.93 19.82 13.03
CA THR A 257 -10.16 18.44 13.50
C THR A 257 -9.02 17.88 14.37
N GLY A 258 -7.92 18.61 14.52
CA GLY A 258 -6.74 18.16 15.27
C GLY A 258 -5.90 17.11 14.53
N GLU A 259 -6.04 17.02 13.21
CA GLU A 259 -5.42 16.01 12.35
C GLU A 259 -4.41 16.62 11.38
N SER A 260 -3.53 17.47 11.90
CA SER A 260 -2.56 18.25 11.11
C SER A 260 -1.30 17.47 10.70
N ASP A 261 -1.17 16.19 11.08
CA ASP A 261 -0.03 15.36 10.70
C ASP A 261 -0.17 14.96 9.22
N GLY A 262 0.85 15.25 8.42
CA GLY A 262 0.95 14.77 7.03
C GLY A 262 0.84 15.88 5.98
N PHE A 263 0.55 15.46 4.74
CA PHE A 263 0.60 16.29 3.55
C PHE A 263 -0.04 15.62 2.33
N VAL A 264 -0.34 16.44 1.32
CA VAL A 264 -0.52 16.00 -0.08
C VAL A 264 0.76 16.30 -0.84
N LYS A 265 1.30 15.31 -1.54
CA LYS A 265 2.41 15.44 -2.49
C LYS A 265 1.92 15.09 -3.89
N VAL A 266 2.25 15.94 -4.86
CA VAL A 266 1.97 15.72 -6.29
C VAL A 266 3.28 15.56 -7.05
N ILE A 267 3.28 14.69 -8.05
CA ILE A 267 4.35 14.52 -9.04
C ILE A 267 3.79 14.99 -10.38
N ALA A 268 4.49 15.91 -11.04
CA ALA A 268 4.04 16.46 -12.32
C ALA A 268 5.20 16.61 -13.31
N ASP A 269 4.88 16.51 -14.61
CA ASP A 269 5.83 16.82 -15.68
C ASP A 269 5.98 18.34 -15.84
N ARG A 270 7.21 18.86 -15.83
CA ARG A 270 7.49 20.30 -15.92
C ARG A 270 7.07 20.93 -17.24
N LYS A 271 7.07 20.17 -18.34
CA LYS A 271 6.82 20.71 -19.68
C LYS A 271 5.35 20.77 -20.01
N THR A 272 4.61 19.74 -19.60
CA THR A 272 3.20 19.55 -19.96
C THR A 272 2.25 19.84 -18.81
N HIS A 273 2.79 20.02 -17.59
CA HIS A 273 2.04 20.19 -16.35
C HIS A 273 1.07 19.04 -16.05
N ARG A 274 1.23 17.89 -16.72
CA ARG A 274 0.41 16.70 -16.42
C ARG A 274 0.81 16.12 -15.09
N PHE A 275 -0.19 15.75 -14.29
CA PHE A 275 0.03 14.91 -13.13
C PHE A 275 0.56 13.54 -13.57
N LEU A 276 1.55 13.04 -12.83
CA LEU A 276 2.17 11.72 -13.00
C LEU A 276 1.91 10.83 -11.79
N GLY A 277 1.67 11.42 -10.62
CA GLY A 277 1.33 10.68 -9.42
C GLY A 277 0.95 11.58 -8.25
N PHE A 278 0.28 10.97 -7.27
CA PHE A 278 -0.16 11.60 -6.04
C PHE A 278 0.20 10.69 -4.86
N HIS A 279 0.73 11.29 -3.80
CA HIS A 279 1.12 10.60 -2.58
C HIS A 279 0.62 11.41 -1.38
N ILE A 280 -0.36 10.86 -0.68
CA ILE A 280 -1.06 11.55 0.41
C ILE A 280 -0.80 10.78 1.69
N VAL A 281 -0.50 11.51 2.76
CA VAL A 281 -0.43 10.95 4.11
C VAL A 281 -1.14 11.89 5.06
N GLY A 282 -2.05 11.36 5.88
CA GLY A 282 -2.82 12.16 6.84
C GLY A 282 -4.26 11.68 6.99
N ALA A 283 -5.12 12.52 7.56
CA ALA A 283 -6.53 12.20 7.72
C ALA A 283 -7.24 12.04 6.37
N GLU A 284 -8.10 11.02 6.28
CA GLU A 284 -8.93 10.71 5.12
C GLU A 284 -8.16 10.66 3.78
N ALA A 285 -6.86 10.32 3.81
CA ALA A 285 -6.02 10.24 2.61
C ALA A 285 -6.65 9.33 1.55
N SER A 286 -7.26 8.22 1.97
CA SER A 286 -7.97 7.29 1.10
C SER A 286 -9.18 7.89 0.39
N ALA A 287 -9.91 8.79 1.04
CA ALA A 287 -11.07 9.47 0.46
C ALA A 287 -10.63 10.55 -0.54
N ILE A 288 -9.62 11.34 -0.20
CA ILE A 288 -9.06 12.39 -1.07
C ILE A 288 -8.46 11.80 -2.35
N LEU A 289 -7.84 10.61 -2.25
CA LEU A 289 -7.22 9.92 -3.39
C LEU A 289 -8.20 9.62 -4.55
N GLY A 290 -9.51 9.57 -4.28
CA GLY A 290 -10.52 9.37 -5.33
C GLY A 290 -10.45 10.43 -6.44
N GLU A 291 -10.24 11.69 -6.06
CA GLU A 291 -10.05 12.80 -6.99
C GLU A 291 -8.73 12.67 -7.76
N ALA A 292 -7.65 12.29 -7.07
CA ALA A 292 -6.33 12.05 -7.67
C ALA A 292 -6.37 10.98 -8.77
N GLY A 293 -7.08 9.87 -8.52
CA GLY A 293 -7.25 8.79 -9.49
C GLY A 293 -7.98 9.26 -10.75
N LEU A 294 -9.05 10.04 -10.58
CA LEU A 294 -9.77 10.63 -11.71
C LEU A 294 -8.90 11.62 -12.49
N ALA A 295 -8.12 12.46 -11.79
CA ALA A 295 -7.23 13.43 -12.43
C ALA A 295 -6.19 12.76 -13.34
N LEU A 296 -5.58 11.66 -12.90
CA LEU A 296 -4.63 10.90 -13.71
C LEU A 296 -5.30 10.23 -14.92
N GLU A 297 -6.45 9.57 -14.72
CA GLU A 297 -7.18 8.89 -15.80
C GLU A 297 -7.69 9.88 -16.87
N ALA A 298 -8.12 11.08 -16.46
CA ALA A 298 -8.58 12.12 -17.37
C ALA A 298 -7.44 12.95 -17.99
N GLY A 299 -6.19 12.78 -17.53
CA GLY A 299 -5.04 13.55 -18.02
C GLY A 299 -5.09 15.03 -17.66
N ILE A 300 -5.67 15.35 -16.49
CA ILE A 300 -5.78 16.70 -15.92
C ILE A 300 -4.37 17.29 -15.71
N VAL A 301 -4.24 18.61 -15.92
CA VAL A 301 -2.99 19.35 -15.66
C VAL A 301 -3.03 20.12 -14.35
N LEU A 302 -1.88 20.62 -13.88
CA LEU A 302 -1.75 21.39 -12.64
C LEU A 302 -2.76 22.55 -12.57
N GLU A 303 -2.90 23.31 -13.66
CA GLU A 303 -3.80 24.46 -13.74
C GLU A 303 -5.27 24.08 -13.56
N ASP A 304 -5.70 22.94 -14.11
CA ASP A 304 -7.08 22.48 -13.97
C ASP A 304 -7.43 22.22 -12.49
N MET A 305 -6.51 21.61 -11.74
CA MET A 305 -6.66 21.35 -10.30
C MET A 305 -6.63 22.66 -9.48
N ALA A 306 -5.67 23.55 -9.79
CA ALA A 306 -5.51 24.83 -9.12
C ALA A 306 -6.72 25.76 -9.31
N LEU A 307 -7.29 25.79 -10.52
CA LEU A 307 -8.45 26.63 -10.86
C LEU A 307 -9.80 26.02 -10.43
N THR A 308 -9.81 24.75 -10.01
CA THR A 308 -11.02 24.09 -9.51
C THR A 308 -11.38 24.64 -8.13
N ILE A 309 -12.61 25.13 -7.98
CA ILE A 309 -13.12 25.63 -6.69
C ILE A 309 -13.32 24.46 -5.73
N HIS A 310 -12.45 24.33 -4.75
CA HIS A 310 -12.60 23.39 -3.64
C HIS A 310 -13.43 24.03 -2.52
N ALA A 311 -14.29 23.24 -1.88
CA ALA A 311 -15.12 23.73 -0.79
C ALA A 311 -14.26 24.06 0.45
N HIS A 312 -14.58 25.16 1.13
CA HIS A 312 -13.85 25.61 2.32
C HIS A 312 -14.73 25.59 3.59
N PRO A 313 -14.25 25.08 4.75
CA PRO A 313 -12.99 24.35 4.94
C PRO A 313 -13.16 22.84 4.70
N THR A 314 -12.33 22.21 3.86
CA THR A 314 -12.28 20.76 3.61
C THR A 314 -10.86 20.22 3.43
N LEU A 315 -10.68 18.90 3.54
CA LEU A 315 -9.38 18.26 3.31
C LEU A 315 -8.92 18.29 1.83
N PRO A 316 -9.80 18.11 0.83
CA PRO A 316 -9.44 18.21 -0.58
C PRO A 316 -8.80 19.54 -1.00
N GLU A 317 -9.00 20.65 -0.29
CA GLU A 317 -8.28 21.92 -0.58
C GLU A 317 -6.75 21.73 -0.63
N ALA A 318 -6.18 20.73 0.05
CA ALA A 318 -4.76 20.42 -0.05
C ALA A 318 -4.31 19.92 -1.43
N MET A 319 -5.21 19.37 -2.26
CA MET A 319 -4.94 18.97 -3.64
C MET A 319 -4.74 20.20 -4.53
N MET A 320 -5.66 21.16 -4.43
CA MET A 320 -5.57 22.49 -5.05
C MET A 320 -4.26 23.18 -4.64
N GLU A 321 -3.99 23.28 -3.34
CA GLU A 321 -2.80 23.95 -2.86
C GLU A 321 -1.50 23.23 -3.27
N ALA A 322 -1.47 21.90 -3.31
CA ALA A 322 -0.29 21.18 -3.80
C ALA A 322 -0.03 21.45 -5.31
N ALA A 323 -1.08 21.65 -6.11
CA ALA A 323 -0.96 22.10 -7.50
C ALA A 323 -0.46 23.55 -7.60
N GLU A 324 -0.99 24.46 -6.78
CA GLU A 324 -0.52 25.85 -6.68
C GLU A 324 0.96 25.94 -6.27
N VAL A 325 1.40 25.07 -5.36
CA VAL A 325 2.82 24.92 -4.99
C VAL A 325 3.65 24.45 -6.18
N ALA A 326 3.15 23.48 -6.96
CA ALA A 326 3.84 22.97 -8.14
C ALA A 326 4.01 24.05 -9.23
N LEU A 327 2.99 24.89 -9.41
CA LEU A 327 3.02 26.04 -10.33
C LEU A 327 3.86 27.22 -9.80
N GLY A 328 4.25 27.19 -8.52
CA GLY A 328 5.15 28.17 -7.92
C GLY A 328 4.47 29.43 -7.37
N HIS A 329 3.15 29.42 -7.21
CA HIS A 329 2.39 30.55 -6.67
C HIS A 329 1.40 30.13 -5.56
N PRO A 330 1.87 29.47 -4.48
CA PRO A 330 1.01 29.04 -3.38
C PRO A 330 0.40 30.21 -2.61
N ILE A 331 -0.81 30.03 -2.12
CA ILE A 331 -1.56 31.05 -1.39
C ILE A 331 -1.38 30.88 0.13
N HIS A 332 -1.41 29.65 0.64
CA HIS A 332 -1.48 29.39 2.08
C HIS A 332 -0.16 28.91 2.72
N ILE A 333 0.93 28.84 1.95
CA ILE A 333 2.28 28.59 2.49
C ILE A 333 3.33 29.52 1.87
N VAL A 334 4.37 29.82 2.64
CA VAL A 334 5.53 30.56 2.14
C VAL A 334 6.50 29.58 1.48
N THR A 335 6.71 29.72 0.17
CA THR A 335 7.81 29.05 -0.54
C THR A 335 9.03 29.98 -0.60
N ARG A 336 10.22 29.39 -0.53
CA ARG A 336 11.44 30.15 -0.85
C ARG A 336 11.40 30.47 -2.35
N PRO A 337 11.59 31.73 -2.76
CA PRO A 337 11.68 32.05 -4.18
C PRO A 337 12.80 31.23 -4.81
N ALA A 338 12.55 30.70 -6.02
CA ALA A 338 13.59 30.06 -6.82
C ALA A 338 14.77 31.03 -6.93
N ARG A 339 16.00 30.55 -6.66
CA ARG A 339 17.19 31.40 -6.82
C ARG A 339 17.24 31.87 -8.28
N PRO A 340 17.40 33.18 -8.55
CA PRO A 340 17.55 33.66 -9.91
C PRO A 340 18.78 32.99 -10.54
N GLY A 341 18.59 32.16 -11.56
CA GLY A 341 19.67 31.48 -12.29
C GLY A 341 19.54 29.97 -12.54
N ALA A 342 18.49 29.30 -12.03
CA ALA A 342 18.26 27.88 -12.32
C ALA A 342 17.59 27.61 -13.69
N GLU A 343 17.03 28.64 -14.34
CA GLU A 343 16.47 28.57 -15.70
C GLU A 343 17.46 29.10 -16.74
N LYS A 344 18.62 28.48 -16.89
CA LYS A 344 19.41 28.60 -18.13
C LYS A 344 20.23 27.35 -18.38
N THR A 345 19.61 26.35 -19.00
CA THR A 345 20.23 25.57 -20.09
C THR A 345 19.09 24.83 -20.81
N ALA A 346 18.78 25.35 -22.00
CA ALA A 346 18.07 24.65 -23.05
C ALA A 346 18.96 23.56 -23.68
#